data_AF-A0AAQ4D202-F1
#
_entry.id   AF-A0AAQ4D202-F1
#
_cell.length_a   1.000
_cell.length_b   1.000
_cell.length_c   1.000
_cell.angle_alpha   90.00
_cell.angle_beta   90.00
_cell.angle_gamma   90.00
#
_symmetry.space_group_name_H-M   'P 1'
#
loop_
_entity.id
_entity.type
_entity.pdbx_description
1 polymer ?
#
loop_
_entity_poly.entity_id
_entity_poly.type
_entity_poly.pdbx_seq_one_letter_code
_entity_poly.pdbx_strand_id
1 'polypeptide(L)'
;MKKWEASRGCKAPVKVLSEQAAVDSEGYKMCETYFKDDDSPLAEGFWQEQPEPYFDLCLRHMAMPGIEPRQAICNVSMAYLMQLKKYAITARLPPECNTCAVPGGVTLMPGEYRNGILTRPISMDIVLVVEEDACHADVVRELDSTIRLVDKELVSAGFSNNRCAH
;
A
#
# COMPACT_ATOMS: atom_id res chain seq x y z
N MET A 1 8.04 12.75 -36.83
CA MET A 1 6.83 13.09 -36.05
C MET A 1 6.67 12.07 -34.94
N LYS A 2 6.58 12.50 -33.68
CA LYS A 2 6.28 11.60 -32.55
C LYS A 2 4.75 11.47 -32.46
N LYS A 3 4.25 10.22 -32.47
CA LYS A 3 2.84 9.91 -32.77
C LYS A 3 1.84 10.14 -31.62
N TRP A 4 2.29 10.63 -30.46
CA TRP A 4 1.46 10.77 -29.25
C TRP A 4 1.61 12.13 -28.52
N GLU A 5 2.12 13.16 -29.18
CA GLU A 5 2.23 14.50 -28.57
C GLU A 5 0.88 15.23 -28.63
N ALA A 6 0.27 15.48 -27.46
CA ALA A 6 -1.04 16.14 -27.36
C ALA A 6 -1.00 17.67 -27.52
N SER A 7 0.19 18.29 -27.42
CA SER A 7 0.38 19.74 -27.53
C SER A 7 1.58 20.11 -28.40
N ARG A 8 1.45 21.17 -29.20
CA ARG A 8 2.53 21.72 -30.02
C ARG A 8 3.44 22.57 -29.13
N GLY A 9 4.68 22.14 -28.90
CA GLY A 9 5.68 22.96 -28.19
C GLY A 9 6.55 22.25 -27.16
N CYS A 10 6.41 20.93 -26.96
CA CYS A 10 7.34 20.21 -26.09
C CYS A 10 8.76 20.22 -26.67
N LYS A 11 9.75 20.58 -25.85
CA LYS A 11 11.17 20.49 -26.21
C LYS A 11 11.49 19.06 -26.68
N ALA A 12 12.41 18.95 -27.64
CA ALA A 12 12.93 17.72 -28.24
C ALA A 12 13.25 16.64 -27.18
N PRO A 13 13.28 15.34 -27.56
CA PRO A 13 13.02 14.22 -26.65
C PRO A 13 13.77 14.34 -25.33
N VAL A 14 13.03 14.12 -24.24
CA VAL A 14 13.59 13.86 -22.91
C VAL A 14 14.76 12.91 -23.11
N LYS A 15 15.97 13.33 -22.71
CA LYS A 15 17.10 12.39 -22.64
C LYS A 15 16.62 11.27 -21.73
N VAL A 16 16.38 10.10 -22.31
CA VAL A 16 16.08 8.90 -21.54
C VAL A 16 17.32 8.70 -20.69
N LEU A 17 17.17 8.80 -19.36
CA LEU A 17 18.24 8.51 -18.43
C LEU A 17 18.68 7.07 -18.69
N SER A 18 19.84 6.93 -19.33
CA SER A 18 20.48 5.65 -19.62
C SER A 18 21.45 5.25 -18.53
N GLU A 19 21.71 6.14 -17.58
CA GLU A 19 22.56 5.88 -16.43
C GLU A 19 21.91 4.82 -15.54
N GLN A 20 22.74 3.91 -15.06
CA GLN A 20 22.37 2.82 -14.16
C GLN A 20 23.32 2.84 -12.97
N ALA A 21 22.84 2.38 -11.81
CA ALA A 21 23.69 2.18 -10.67
C ALA A 21 24.86 1.26 -11.06
N ALA A 22 26.08 1.66 -10.68
CA ALA A 22 27.27 0.89 -10.99
C ALA A 22 27.18 -0.53 -10.41
N VAL A 23 27.68 -1.51 -11.15
CA VAL A 23 27.78 -2.90 -10.66
C VAL A 23 28.50 -2.90 -9.31
N ASP A 24 28.02 -3.72 -8.37
CA ASP A 24 28.49 -3.85 -6.99
C ASP A 24 28.27 -2.65 -6.05
N SER A 25 27.69 -1.53 -6.54
CA SER A 25 27.22 -0.45 -5.67
C SER A 25 26.13 -0.93 -4.71
N GLU A 26 25.92 -0.20 -3.62
CA GLU A 26 24.84 -0.48 -2.66
C GLU A 26 23.47 -0.54 -3.35
N GLY A 27 23.16 0.44 -4.22
CA GLY A 27 21.93 0.46 -4.99
C GLY A 27 21.78 -0.72 -5.95
N TYR A 28 22.87 -1.15 -6.58
CA TYR A 28 22.87 -2.35 -7.44
C TYR A 28 22.54 -3.61 -6.64
N LYS A 29 23.21 -3.80 -5.49
CA LYS A 29 22.96 -4.95 -4.60
C LYS A 29 21.53 -4.97 -4.08
N MET A 30 20.98 -3.80 -3.69
CA MET A 30 19.57 -3.70 -3.30
C MET A 30 18.63 -4.13 -4.43
N CYS A 31 18.86 -3.66 -5.66
CA CYS A 31 18.04 -4.09 -6.79
C CYS A 31 18.15 -5.61 -7.05
N GLU A 32 19.33 -6.20 -6.89
CA GLU A 32 19.49 -7.67 -7.01
C GLU A 32 18.73 -8.42 -5.92
N THR A 33 18.87 -8.00 -4.66
CA THR A 33 18.16 -8.61 -3.53
C THR A 33 16.66 -8.66 -3.74
N TYR A 34 16.05 -7.65 -4.35
CA TYR A 34 14.58 -7.63 -4.48
C TYR A 34 14.04 -8.18 -5.79
N PHE A 35 14.80 -8.13 -6.89
CA PHE A 35 14.31 -8.52 -8.21
C PHE A 35 15.02 -9.75 -8.80
N LYS A 36 16.02 -10.32 -8.11
CA LYS A 36 16.69 -11.56 -8.54
C LYS A 36 16.72 -12.66 -7.48
N ASP A 37 16.66 -12.30 -6.20
CA ASP A 37 16.70 -13.28 -5.11
C ASP A 37 15.35 -13.99 -4.96
N ASP A 38 15.37 -15.32 -4.87
CA ASP A 38 14.17 -16.14 -4.65
C ASP A 38 13.62 -15.98 -3.21
N ASP A 39 14.46 -15.54 -2.27
CA ASP A 39 14.04 -15.19 -0.90
C ASP A 39 13.43 -13.78 -0.81
N SER A 40 13.37 -13.05 -1.93
CA SER A 40 12.76 -11.72 -2.00
C SER A 40 11.27 -11.76 -1.61
N PRO A 41 10.75 -10.77 -0.88
CA PRO A 41 9.31 -10.62 -0.66
C PRO A 41 8.52 -10.39 -1.95
N LEU A 42 9.19 -10.10 -3.07
CA LEU A 42 8.61 -9.96 -4.41
C LEU A 42 8.59 -11.29 -5.20
N ALA A 43 9.34 -12.31 -4.77
CA ALA A 43 9.55 -13.55 -5.52
C ALA A 43 8.26 -14.32 -5.81
N GLU A 44 7.23 -14.18 -4.97
CA GLU A 44 5.89 -14.75 -5.18
C GLU A 44 5.28 -14.32 -6.54
N GLY A 45 5.67 -13.17 -7.08
CA GLY A 45 5.20 -12.67 -8.37
C GLY A 45 6.04 -13.06 -9.58
N PHE A 46 7.28 -13.54 -9.40
CA PHE A 46 8.25 -13.68 -10.49
C PHE A 46 7.80 -14.62 -11.60
N TRP A 47 7.04 -15.66 -11.25
CA TRP A 47 6.49 -16.61 -12.23
C TRP A 47 5.39 -16.00 -13.11
N GLN A 48 4.70 -14.96 -12.64
CA GLN A 48 3.58 -14.32 -13.32
C GLN A 48 3.99 -13.05 -14.06
N GLU A 49 4.86 -12.23 -13.47
CA GLU A 49 5.39 -11.00 -14.06
C GLU A 49 6.91 -11.01 -13.97
N GLN A 50 7.58 -10.93 -15.12
CA GLN A 50 9.04 -10.99 -15.22
C GLN A 50 9.67 -9.84 -14.41
N PRO A 51 10.61 -10.13 -13.49
CA PRO A 51 11.22 -9.10 -12.66
C PRO A 51 12.31 -8.29 -13.38
N GLU A 52 12.89 -8.78 -14.48
CA GLU A 52 14.02 -8.16 -15.18
C GLU A 52 13.76 -6.71 -15.62
N PRO A 53 12.58 -6.35 -16.20
CA PRO A 53 12.28 -4.97 -16.53
C PRO A 53 12.23 -4.05 -15.30
N TYR A 54 11.84 -4.60 -14.14
CA TYR A 54 11.77 -3.86 -12.88
C TYR A 54 13.15 -3.76 -12.23
N PHE A 55 14.00 -4.77 -12.37
CA PHE A 55 15.42 -4.69 -12.02
C PHE A 55 16.12 -3.56 -12.80
N ASP A 56 15.95 -3.52 -14.12
CA ASP A 56 16.52 -2.46 -14.97
C ASP A 56 15.99 -1.08 -14.58
N LEU A 57 14.69 -0.98 -14.28
CA LEU A 57 14.07 0.25 -13.81
C LEU A 57 14.63 0.68 -12.46
N CYS A 58 14.82 -0.26 -11.53
CA CYS A 58 15.45 -0.03 -10.23
C CYS A 58 16.85 0.56 -10.40
N LEU A 59 17.70 -0.05 -11.24
CA LEU A 59 19.06 0.45 -11.48
C LEU A 59 19.08 1.88 -12.04
N ARG A 60 18.14 2.21 -12.93
CA ARG A 60 18.02 3.58 -13.48
C ARG A 60 17.52 4.56 -12.42
N HIS A 61 16.57 4.16 -11.59
CA HIS A 61 16.05 5.00 -10.51
C HIS A 61 17.12 5.27 -9.44
N MET A 62 17.94 4.26 -9.12
CA MET A 62 19.08 4.38 -8.21
C MET A 62 20.18 5.33 -8.73
N ALA A 63 20.31 5.46 -10.06
CA ALA A 63 21.28 6.37 -10.67
C ALA A 63 20.79 7.83 -10.72
N MET A 64 19.53 8.10 -10.38
CA MET A 64 18.98 9.45 -10.45
C MET A 64 19.59 10.36 -9.38
N PRO A 65 20.12 11.55 -9.75
CA PRO A 65 20.66 12.49 -8.79
C PRO A 65 19.61 12.91 -7.75
N GLY A 66 19.97 12.82 -6.47
CA GLY A 66 19.11 13.25 -5.35
C GLY A 66 18.01 12.27 -4.94
N ILE A 67 17.99 11.06 -5.52
CA ILE A 67 17.10 9.99 -5.06
C ILE A 67 17.85 9.12 -4.04
N GLU A 68 17.26 8.98 -2.86
CA GLU A 68 17.75 8.05 -1.84
C GLU A 68 17.53 6.59 -2.30
N PRO A 69 18.49 5.67 -2.10
CA PRO A 69 18.37 4.29 -2.55
C PRO A 69 17.10 3.59 -2.07
N ARG A 70 16.74 3.81 -0.81
CA ARG A 70 15.50 3.32 -0.21
C ARG A 70 14.26 3.82 -0.97
N GLN A 71 14.24 5.09 -1.36
CA GLN A 71 13.09 5.65 -2.09
C GLN A 71 12.97 5.03 -3.49
N ALA A 72 14.10 4.84 -4.18
CA ALA A 72 14.14 4.16 -5.47
C ALA A 72 13.57 2.73 -5.38
N ILE A 73 14.05 1.92 -4.44
CA ILE A 73 13.60 0.53 -4.32
C ILE A 73 12.11 0.44 -3.97
N CYS A 74 11.61 1.30 -3.08
CA CYS A 74 10.22 1.29 -2.67
C CYS A 74 9.28 1.70 -3.79
N ASN A 75 9.66 2.70 -4.59
CA ASN A 75 8.86 3.14 -5.73
C ASN A 75 8.73 2.03 -6.79
N VAL A 76 9.84 1.39 -7.15
CA VAL A 76 9.84 0.34 -8.18
C VAL A 76 9.16 -0.93 -7.68
N SER A 77 9.38 -1.31 -6.41
CA SER A 77 8.68 -2.44 -5.77
C SER A 77 7.17 -2.20 -5.72
N MET A 78 6.72 -1.00 -5.37
CA MET A 78 5.29 -0.66 -5.39
C MET A 78 4.70 -0.77 -6.80
N ALA A 79 5.41 -0.29 -7.82
CA ALA A 79 4.97 -0.41 -9.21
C ALA A 79 4.83 -1.89 -9.64
N TYR A 80 5.75 -2.75 -9.22
CA TYR A 80 5.68 -4.20 -9.44
C TYR A 80 4.46 -4.82 -8.76
N LEU A 81 4.23 -4.50 -7.48
CA LEU A 81 3.04 -4.96 -6.73
C LEU A 81 1.73 -4.50 -7.38
N MET A 82 1.66 -3.26 -7.87
CA MET A 82 0.47 -2.76 -8.56
C MET A 82 0.18 -3.53 -9.85
N GLN A 83 1.22 -4.03 -10.52
CA GLN A 83 1.07 -4.90 -11.68
C GLN A 83 0.58 -6.30 -11.27
N LEU A 84 1.17 -6.90 -10.23
CA LEU A 84 0.75 -8.20 -9.69
C LEU A 84 -0.69 -8.22 -9.19
N LYS A 85 -1.18 -7.10 -8.64
CA LYS A 85 -2.58 -6.97 -8.19
C LYS A 85 -3.60 -7.26 -9.29
N LYS A 86 -3.25 -7.06 -10.57
CA LYS A 86 -4.13 -7.41 -11.71
C LYS A 86 -4.38 -8.91 -11.81
N TYR A 87 -3.50 -9.72 -11.24
CA TYR A 87 -3.58 -11.18 -11.19
C TYR A 87 -3.98 -11.70 -9.81
N ALA A 88 -4.44 -10.81 -8.90
CA ALA A 88 -4.79 -11.14 -7.52
C ALA A 88 -3.63 -11.73 -6.68
N ILE A 89 -2.37 -11.53 -7.11
CA ILE A 89 -1.19 -11.94 -6.35
C ILE A 89 -0.86 -10.83 -5.33
N THR A 90 -0.61 -11.23 -4.08
CA THR A 90 -0.37 -10.30 -2.96
C THR A 90 1.03 -10.47 -2.40
N ALA A 91 2.03 -10.06 -3.20
CA ALA A 91 3.41 -9.95 -2.74
C ALA A 91 3.57 -8.84 -1.69
N ARG A 92 4.64 -8.92 -0.89
CA ARG A 92 4.94 -7.93 0.16
C ARG A 92 5.99 -6.93 -0.32
N LEU A 93 5.87 -5.68 0.12
CA LEU A 93 6.93 -4.71 -0.09
C LEU A 93 8.19 -5.10 0.71
N PRO A 94 9.38 -4.67 0.26
CA PRO A 94 10.59 -4.70 1.08
C PRO A 94 10.32 -4.17 2.50
N PRO A 95 10.87 -4.80 3.56
CA PRO A 95 10.64 -4.37 4.94
C PRO A 95 10.94 -2.88 5.16
N GLU A 96 12.04 -2.38 4.60
CA GLU A 96 12.42 -0.98 4.64
C GLU A 96 11.41 -0.05 3.97
N CYS A 97 10.50 -0.54 3.14
CA CYS A 97 9.47 0.31 2.53
C CYS A 97 8.25 0.49 3.43
N ASN A 98 8.12 -0.31 4.48
CA ASN A 98 7.00 -0.25 5.40
C ASN A 98 7.35 0.69 6.55
N THR A 99 6.70 1.86 6.61
CA THR A 99 6.79 2.76 7.75
C THR A 99 5.41 3.16 8.25
N CYS A 100 5.29 3.32 9.56
CA CYS A 100 4.06 3.78 10.20
C CYS A 100 4.30 5.14 10.83
N ALA A 101 3.61 6.17 10.36
CA ALA A 101 3.56 7.44 11.06
C ALA A 101 2.67 7.29 12.31
N VAL A 102 3.20 7.64 13.47
CA VAL A 102 2.44 7.70 14.72
C VAL A 102 2.17 9.14 15.14
N PRO A 103 1.14 9.38 15.98
CA PRO A 103 0.87 10.71 16.53
C PRO A 103 2.12 11.30 17.19
N GLY A 104 2.41 12.57 16.91
CA GLY A 104 3.65 13.24 17.34
C GLY A 104 4.76 13.30 16.28
N GLY A 105 4.49 12.86 15.05
CA GLY A 105 5.41 13.01 13.91
C GLY A 105 6.57 12.01 13.91
N VAL A 106 6.49 10.96 14.73
CA VAL A 106 7.47 9.87 14.75
C VAL A 106 7.10 8.85 13.68
N THR A 107 8.10 8.34 12.97
CA THR A 107 7.94 7.28 11.97
C THR A 107 8.55 6.01 12.53
N LEU A 108 7.76 4.94 12.63
CA LEU A 108 8.21 3.62 13.09
C LEU A 108 8.58 2.74 11.90
N MET A 109 9.70 2.04 12.02
CA MET A 109 10.09 0.94 11.13
C MET A 109 9.49 -0.40 11.59
N PRO A 110 9.47 -1.44 10.74
CA PRO A 110 8.96 -2.75 11.15
C PRO A 110 9.75 -3.30 12.34
N GLY A 111 9.04 -3.78 13.36
CA GLY A 111 9.63 -4.28 14.60
C GLY A 111 9.90 -3.21 15.65
N GLU A 112 9.82 -1.91 15.31
CA GLU A 112 9.87 -0.83 16.31
C GLU A 112 8.52 -0.66 16.98
N TYR A 113 8.54 -0.63 18.32
CA TYR A 113 7.38 -0.32 19.14
C TYR A 113 7.66 0.91 19.99
N ARG A 114 6.69 1.83 20.03
CA ARG A 114 6.67 2.95 20.98
C ARG A 114 5.54 2.69 21.97
N ASN A 115 5.88 2.63 23.24
CA ASN A 115 4.91 2.68 24.33
C ASN A 115 4.39 4.12 24.42
N GLY A 116 3.42 4.45 23.57
CA GLY A 116 2.63 5.67 23.69
C GLY A 116 1.28 5.31 24.31
N ILE A 117 0.74 6.21 25.13
CA ILE A 117 -0.70 6.25 25.37
C ILE A 117 -1.31 6.73 24.05
N LEU A 118 -1.41 5.82 23.08
CA LEU A 118 -2.33 6.00 21.98
C LEU A 118 -3.70 6.00 22.67
N THR A 119 -4.34 7.15 22.78
CA THR A 119 -5.80 7.20 22.87
C THR A 119 -6.31 6.63 21.55
N ARG A 120 -6.18 5.32 21.38
CA ARG A 120 -6.76 4.59 20.26
C ARG A 120 -8.26 4.77 20.46
N PRO A 121 -8.97 5.42 19.53
CA PRO A 121 -10.42 5.42 19.60
C PRO A 121 -10.84 3.95 19.67
N ILE A 122 -11.48 3.60 20.77
CA ILE A 122 -11.99 2.26 20.99
C ILE A 122 -13.16 2.15 20.02
N SER A 123 -13.10 1.27 19.03
CA SER A 123 -14.15 1.13 18.01
C SER A 123 -14.77 -0.27 18.11
N MET A 124 -16.05 -0.38 17.76
CA MET A 124 -16.76 -1.67 17.71
C MET A 124 -17.37 -1.90 16.32
N ASP A 125 -17.36 -3.17 15.88
CA ASP A 125 -18.06 -3.62 14.68
C ASP A 125 -19.38 -4.30 15.09
N ILE A 126 -20.49 -3.87 14.49
CA ILE A 126 -21.83 -4.39 14.79
C ILE A 126 -22.37 -5.11 13.55
N VAL A 127 -22.71 -6.39 13.70
CA VAL A 127 -23.30 -7.23 12.65
C VAL A 127 -24.66 -7.71 13.14
N LEU A 128 -25.72 -7.36 12.42
CA LEU A 128 -27.07 -7.82 12.69
C LEU A 128 -27.48 -8.84 11.63
N VAL A 129 -27.94 -10.01 12.07
CA VAL A 129 -28.46 -11.06 11.19
C VAL A 129 -29.97 -11.09 11.38
N VAL A 130 -30.70 -10.73 10.32
CA VAL A 130 -32.17 -10.68 10.35
C VAL A 130 -32.72 -11.67 9.33
N GLU A 131 -33.69 -12.47 9.75
CA GLU A 131 -34.44 -13.37 8.87
C GLU A 131 -35.60 -12.62 8.22
N GLU A 132 -35.57 -12.52 6.89
CA GLU A 132 -36.59 -11.85 6.09
C GLU A 132 -37.81 -12.77 5.89
N ASP A 133 -38.69 -12.80 6.88
CA ASP A 133 -40.03 -13.40 6.77
C ASP A 133 -41.11 -12.32 6.88
N ALA A 134 -42.27 -12.53 6.26
CA ALA A 134 -43.38 -11.58 6.23
C ALA A 134 -43.90 -11.21 7.63
N CYS A 135 -43.72 -12.09 8.61
CA CYS A 135 -44.04 -11.83 10.02
C CYS A 135 -43.04 -10.89 10.72
N HIS A 136 -41.84 -10.70 10.16
CA HIS A 136 -40.76 -9.87 10.71
C HIS A 136 -40.62 -8.51 10.02
N ALA A 137 -41.57 -8.12 9.16
CA ALA A 137 -41.55 -6.86 8.43
C ALA A 137 -41.42 -5.62 9.35
N ASP A 138 -42.02 -5.68 10.55
CA ASP A 138 -41.88 -4.62 11.56
C ASP A 138 -40.48 -4.56 12.16
N VAL A 139 -39.79 -5.70 12.31
CA VAL A 139 -38.42 -5.80 12.84
C VAL A 139 -37.42 -5.22 11.85
N VAL A 140 -37.59 -5.50 10.55
CA VAL A 140 -36.77 -4.93 9.48
C VAL A 140 -36.92 -3.40 9.42
N ARG A 141 -38.12 -2.88 9.65
CA ARG A 141 -38.38 -1.43 9.64
C ARG A 141 -37.73 -0.69 10.81
N GLU A 142 -37.57 -1.35 11.95
CA GLU A 142 -36.94 -0.79 13.16
C GLU A 142 -35.43 -1.08 13.27
N LEU A 143 -34.83 -1.72 12.26
CA LEU A 143 -33.42 -2.08 12.29
C LEU A 143 -32.52 -0.84 12.32
N ASP A 144 -32.85 0.18 11.53
CA ASP A 144 -32.13 1.45 11.50
C ASP A 144 -32.23 2.22 12.82
N SER A 145 -33.40 2.19 13.47
CA SER A 145 -33.60 2.85 14.76
C SER A 145 -32.82 2.13 15.87
N THR A 146 -32.77 0.80 15.81
CA THR A 146 -32.00 -0.06 16.72
C THR A 146 -30.50 0.18 16.55
N ILE A 147 -29.98 0.21 15.32
CA ILE A 147 -28.55 0.47 15.04
C ILE A 147 -28.13 1.83 15.59
N ARG A 148 -28.95 2.87 15.38
CA ARG A 148 -28.68 4.22 15.90
C ARG A 148 -28.69 4.27 17.42
N LEU A 149 -29.56 3.51 18.07
CA LEU A 149 -29.59 3.41 19.52
C LEU A 149 -28.30 2.76 20.05
N VAL A 150 -27.89 1.63 19.45
CA VAL A 150 -26.66 0.93 19.85
C VAL A 150 -25.44 1.80 19.62
N ASP A 151 -25.34 2.48 18.47
CA ASP A 151 -24.23 3.40 18.19
C ASP A 151 -24.19 4.56 19.20
N LYS A 152 -25.35 5.14 19.56
CA LYS A 152 -25.44 6.18 20.58
C LYS A 152 -24.93 5.71 21.95
N GLU A 153 -25.30 4.50 22.37
CA GLU A 153 -24.83 3.93 23.64
C GLU A 153 -23.33 3.67 23.62
N LEU A 154 -22.81 3.14 22.50
CA LEU A 154 -21.37 2.94 22.30
C LEU A 154 -20.61 4.27 22.35
N VAL A 155 -21.12 5.32 21.69
CA VAL A 155 -20.53 6.66 21.76
C VAL A 155 -20.53 7.19 23.19
N SER A 156 -21.62 6.97 23.95
CA SER A 156 -21.70 7.37 25.36
C SER A 156 -20.70 6.62 26.26
N ALA A 157 -20.38 5.37 25.93
CA ALA A 157 -19.39 4.54 26.59
C ALA A 157 -17.94 4.83 26.16
N GLY A 158 -17.72 5.84 25.29
CA GLY A 158 -16.40 6.27 24.85
C GLY A 158 -15.88 5.56 23.59
N PHE A 159 -16.73 4.79 22.91
CA PHE A 159 -16.40 4.23 21.61
C PHE A 159 -16.59 5.26 20.48
N SER A 160 -15.78 5.18 19.43
CA SER A 160 -15.87 6.07 18.27
C SER A 160 -15.41 5.35 17.00
N ASN A 161 -15.84 5.84 15.82
CA ASN A 161 -15.66 5.15 14.53
C ASN A 161 -16.29 3.74 14.48
N ASN A 162 -17.47 3.55 15.08
CA ASN A 162 -18.19 2.29 15.00
C ASN A 162 -18.65 2.02 13.56
N ARG A 163 -18.59 0.75 13.13
CA ARG A 163 -19.03 0.32 11.80
C ARG A 163 -20.25 -0.56 11.96
N CYS A 164 -21.28 -0.28 11.16
CA CYS A 164 -22.52 -1.03 11.17
C CYS A 164 -22.76 -1.66 9.80
N ALA A 165 -23.02 -2.96 9.78
CA ALA A 165 -23.52 -3.69 8.62
C ALA A 165 -24.77 -4.48 9.03
N HIS A 166 -25.75 -4.51 8.14
CA HIS A 166 -26.96 -5.32 8.26
C HIS A 166 -27.15 -6.11 6.97
#